data_AF-A0A931Y5B9-F1
#
_entry.id   AF-A0A931Y5B9-F1
#
_cell.length_a   1.000
_cell.length_b   1.000
_cell.length_c   1.000
_cell.angle_alpha   90.00
_cell.angle_beta   90.00
_cell.angle_gamma   90.00
#
_symmetry.space_group_name_H-M   'P 1'
#
loop_
_entity.id
_entity.type
_entity.pdbx_description
1 polymer ?
#
loop_
_entity_poly.entity_id
_entity_poly.type
_entity_poly.pdbx_seq_one_letter_code
_entity_poly.pdbx_strand_id
1 'polypeptide(L)'
;MGAIDRIVERLARRPDVRFLREGEVLRVLPKDEGGFEVTLARTPAGWSVSFDGWHQEFATEDRAVECVAFGMSDACRLRSWHRDGQPMRWTVEACIEGEWIEGRTTGLLFFPIAAATEVRTRANDFIKI
;
A
#
# COMPACT_ATOMS: atom_id res chain seq x y z
N MET A 1 -22.52 -9.64 -5.19
CA MET A 1 -21.05 -9.67 -5.11
C MET A 1 -20.55 -8.25 -4.98
N GLY A 2 -19.88 -7.93 -3.88
CA GLY A 2 -19.25 -6.64 -3.65
C GLY A 2 -17.83 -6.56 -4.25
N ALA A 3 -17.20 -5.39 -4.15
CA ALA A 3 -15.82 -5.16 -4.61
C ALA A 3 -14.81 -6.15 -4.06
N ILE A 4 -14.88 -6.33 -2.75
CA ILE A 4 -13.94 -7.14 -2.00
C ILE A 4 -14.08 -8.60 -2.41
N ASP A 5 -15.30 -9.08 -2.69
CA ASP A 5 -15.52 -10.42 -3.22
C ASP A 5 -14.78 -10.62 -4.55
N ARG A 6 -14.87 -9.66 -5.47
CA ARG A 6 -14.20 -9.74 -6.78
C ARG A 6 -12.68 -9.75 -6.65
N ILE A 7 -12.12 -8.97 -5.73
CA ILE A 7 -10.68 -8.97 -5.47
C ILE A 7 -10.28 -10.30 -4.84
N VAL A 8 -11.00 -10.78 -3.83
CA VAL A 8 -10.74 -12.07 -3.17
C VAL A 8 -10.78 -13.22 -4.17
N GLU A 9 -11.73 -13.27 -5.09
CA GLU A 9 -11.78 -14.28 -6.16
C GLU A 9 -10.55 -14.25 -7.08
N ARG A 10 -10.00 -13.07 -7.35
CA ARG A 10 -8.76 -12.91 -8.13
C ARG A 10 -7.54 -13.32 -7.32
N LEU A 11 -7.46 -12.93 -6.05
CA LEU A 11 -6.36 -13.28 -5.16
C LEU A 11 -6.34 -14.78 -4.85
N ALA A 12 -7.50 -15.43 -4.70
CA ALA A 12 -7.60 -16.86 -4.45
C ALA A 12 -7.03 -17.73 -5.58
N ARG A 13 -6.91 -17.19 -6.80
CA ARG A 13 -6.26 -17.87 -7.94
C ARG A 13 -4.74 -17.78 -7.89
N ARG A 14 -4.18 -17.03 -6.95
CA ARG A 14 -2.74 -16.79 -6.77
C ARG A 14 -2.26 -17.38 -5.44
N PRO A 15 -1.71 -18.60 -5.44
CA PRO A 15 -1.28 -19.26 -4.19
C PRO A 15 -0.09 -18.58 -3.52
N ASP A 16 0.63 -17.71 -4.25
CA ASP A 16 1.75 -16.90 -3.75
C ASP A 16 1.28 -15.66 -2.96
N VAL A 17 -0.01 -15.31 -3.03
CA VAL A 17 -0.57 -14.16 -2.32
C VAL A 17 -1.30 -14.60 -1.07
N ARG A 18 -0.87 -14.08 0.09
CA ARG A 18 -1.58 -14.25 1.36
C ARG A 18 -2.46 -13.04 1.61
N PHE A 19 -3.71 -13.26 1.98
CA PHE A 19 -4.64 -12.19 2.32
C PHE A 19 -5.55 -12.58 3.48
N LEU A 20 -6.02 -11.57 4.20
CA LEU A 20 -6.99 -11.66 5.28
C LEU A 20 -8.21 -10.84 4.92
N ARG A 21 -9.41 -11.38 5.17
CA ARG A 21 -10.66 -10.66 5.00
C ARG A 21 -11.40 -10.61 6.33
N GLU A 22 -11.73 -9.40 6.76
CA GLU A 22 -12.46 -9.13 7.99
C GLU A 22 -13.61 -8.16 7.66
N GLY A 23 -14.81 -8.71 7.42
CA GLY A 23 -15.96 -7.93 7.00
C GLY A 23 -15.73 -7.18 5.68
N GLU A 24 -15.75 -5.85 5.77
CA GLU A 24 -15.54 -4.91 4.66
C GLU A 24 -14.09 -4.40 4.57
N VAL A 25 -13.16 -5.14 5.15
CA VAL A 25 -11.72 -4.88 5.09
C VAL A 25 -11.01 -6.08 4.48
N LEU A 26 -10.17 -5.81 3.50
CA LEU A 26 -9.27 -6.78 2.86
C LEU A 26 -7.83 -6.33 3.09
N ARG A 27 -7.00 -7.22 3.60
CA ARG A 27 -5.57 -6.99 3.84
C ARG A 27 -4.76 -7.99 3.03
N VAL A 28 -3.88 -7.52 2.17
CA VAL A 28 -2.94 -8.34 1.41
C VAL A 28 -1.58 -8.24 2.09
N LEU A 29 -1.08 -9.37 2.56
CA LEU A 29 0.15 -9.45 3.32
C LEU A 29 1.37 -9.50 2.38
N PRO A 30 2.50 -8.87 2.75
CA PRO A 30 3.71 -8.97 1.97
C PRO A 30 4.29 -10.40 2.00
N LYS A 31 5.11 -10.74 1.00
CA LYS A 31 5.79 -12.05 0.94
C LYS A 31 6.83 -12.21 2.05
N ASP A 32 7.50 -11.12 2.40
CA ASP A 32 8.57 -11.03 3.38
C ASP A 32 8.72 -9.58 3.90
N GLU A 33 9.75 -9.32 4.71
CA GLU A 33 10.04 -8.02 5.32
C GLU A 33 10.39 -6.91 4.31
N GLY A 34 10.70 -7.26 3.06
CA GLY A 34 10.97 -6.33 1.96
C GLY A 34 9.72 -5.72 1.33
N GLY A 35 8.52 -6.23 1.66
CA GLY A 35 7.25 -5.73 1.18
C GLY A 35 6.50 -4.84 2.18
N PHE A 36 5.27 -4.48 1.83
CA PHE A 36 4.36 -3.73 2.70
C PHE A 36 2.92 -4.26 2.58
N GLU A 37 2.13 -4.09 3.64
CA GLU A 37 0.73 -4.51 3.63
C GLU A 37 -0.10 -3.57 2.76
N VAL A 38 -0.95 -4.14 1.91
CA VAL A 38 -1.93 -3.40 1.12
C VAL A 38 -3.31 -3.65 1.69
N THR A 39 -3.96 -2.62 2.20
CA THR A 39 -5.32 -2.72 2.75
C THR A 39 -6.31 -1.99 1.86
N LEU A 40 -7.47 -2.59 1.67
CA LEU A 40 -8.66 -1.98 1.10
C LEU A 40 -9.78 -2.06 2.12
N ALA A 41 -10.40 -0.92 2.44
CA ALA A 41 -11.54 -0.84 3.34
C ALA A 41 -12.68 -0.04 2.71
N ARG A 42 -13.92 -0.50 2.93
CA ARG A 42 -15.11 0.31 2.64
C ARG A 42 -15.28 1.35 3.74
N THR A 43 -15.48 2.61 3.36
CA THR A 43 -15.81 3.70 4.29
C THR A 43 -17.21 4.23 4.00
N PRO A 44 -17.85 4.97 4.94
CA PRO A 44 -19.13 5.62 4.66
C PRO A 44 -19.10 6.58 3.47
N ALA A 45 -17.93 7.18 3.18
CA ALA A 45 -17.73 8.13 2.11
C ALA A 45 -17.26 7.50 0.79
N GLY A 46 -16.93 6.21 0.77
CA GLY A 46 -16.38 5.53 -0.40
C GLY A 46 -15.46 4.39 0.00
N TRP A 47 -14.18 4.53 -0.36
CA TRP A 47 -13.15 3.51 -0.17
C TRP A 47 -11.86 4.13 0.34
N SER A 48 -11.15 3.39 1.17
CA SER A 48 -9.81 3.72 1.63
C SER A 48 -8.85 2.63 1.18
N VAL A 49 -7.71 3.03 0.61
CA VAL A 49 -6.58 2.13 0.34
C VAL A 49 -5.40 2.60 1.14
N SER A 50 -4.72 1.68 1.84
CA SER A 50 -3.50 1.99 2.58
C SER A 50 -2.36 1.06 2.23
N PHE A 51 -1.15 1.63 2.23
CA PHE A 51 0.13 0.95 2.14
C PHE A 51 0.89 1.26 3.43
N ASP A 52 0.78 0.35 4.41
CA ASP A 52 1.12 0.60 5.82
C ASP A 52 0.61 1.98 6.32
N GLY A 53 1.51 2.93 6.62
CA GLY A 53 1.16 4.26 7.14
C GLY A 53 0.76 5.29 6.07
N TRP A 54 0.88 4.96 4.78
CA TRP A 54 0.31 5.77 3.70
C TRP A 54 -1.13 5.34 3.45
N HIS A 55 -2.03 6.29 3.16
CA HIS A 55 -3.39 5.98 2.73
C HIS A 55 -3.92 7.00 1.74
N GLN A 56 -4.92 6.60 0.97
CA GLN A 56 -5.68 7.45 0.07
C GLN A 56 -7.15 7.04 0.02
N GLU A 57 -8.03 8.04 0.08
CA GLU A 57 -9.46 7.87 -0.09
C GLU A 57 -9.86 7.96 -1.57
N PHE A 58 -10.84 7.15 -1.96
CA PHE A 58 -11.40 7.07 -3.30
C PHE A 58 -12.93 7.09 -3.22
N ALA A 59 -13.56 7.91 -4.07
CA ALA A 59 -15.02 7.95 -4.19
C ALA A 59 -15.58 6.71 -4.91
N THR A 60 -14.80 6.11 -5.81
CA THR A 60 -15.24 4.98 -6.64
C THR A 60 -14.43 3.73 -6.35
N GLU A 61 -15.11 2.60 -6.48
CA GLU A 61 -14.53 1.28 -6.27
C GLU A 61 -13.42 0.97 -7.27
N ASP A 62 -13.64 1.23 -8.56
CA ASP A 62 -12.68 0.89 -9.61
C ASP A 62 -11.32 1.57 -9.38
N ARG A 63 -11.33 2.83 -8.91
CA ARG A 63 -10.09 3.56 -8.58
C ARG A 63 -9.38 2.98 -7.37
N ALA A 64 -10.13 2.55 -6.36
CA ALA A 64 -9.55 1.88 -5.20
C ALA A 64 -8.92 0.53 -5.60
N VAL A 65 -9.60 -0.24 -6.46
CA VAL A 65 -9.10 -1.51 -7.01
C VAL A 65 -7.84 -1.29 -7.85
N GLU A 66 -7.81 -0.27 -8.71
CA GLU A 66 -6.62 0.13 -9.46
C GLU A 66 -5.45 0.45 -8.53
N CYS A 67 -5.70 1.18 -7.45
CA CYS A 67 -4.68 1.51 -6.45
C CYS A 67 -4.15 0.27 -5.71
N VAL A 68 -5.02 -0.67 -5.35
CA VAL A 68 -4.59 -1.97 -4.78
C VAL A 68 -3.72 -2.74 -5.76
N ALA A 69 -4.13 -2.83 -7.04
CA ALA A 69 -3.34 -3.51 -8.07
C ALA A 69 -1.97 -2.85 -8.24
N PHE A 70 -1.91 -1.52 -8.24
CA PHE A 70 -0.67 -0.77 -8.27
C PHE A 70 0.21 -1.07 -7.04
N GLY A 71 -0.34 -1.02 -5.83
CA GLY A 71 0.39 -1.34 -4.59
C GLY A 71 0.91 -2.78 -4.51
N MET A 72 0.35 -3.70 -5.29
CA MET A 72 0.81 -5.09 -5.42
C MET A 72 1.83 -5.32 -6.54
N SER A 73 2.03 -4.32 -7.40
CA SER A 73 2.87 -4.44 -8.59
C SER A 73 4.33 -4.07 -8.34
N ASP A 74 5.21 -4.57 -9.20
CA ASP A 74 6.64 -4.23 -9.21
C ASP A 74 6.94 -2.80 -9.68
N ALA A 75 5.96 -2.08 -10.23
CA ALA A 75 6.07 -0.65 -10.52
C ALA A 75 5.74 0.25 -9.32
N CYS A 76 5.44 -0.31 -8.14
CA CYS A 76 5.17 0.46 -6.93
C CYS A 76 6.16 0.11 -5.82
N ARG A 77 6.66 1.15 -5.14
CA ARG A 77 7.39 0.98 -3.89
C ARG A 77 6.99 2.04 -2.88
N LEU A 78 7.09 1.68 -1.61
CA LEU A 78 6.83 2.55 -0.48
C LEU A 78 8.17 2.97 0.14
N ARG A 79 8.49 4.25 0.03
CA ARG A 79 9.59 4.87 0.76
C ARG A 79 9.08 5.36 2.10
N SER A 80 9.72 4.95 3.18
CA SER A 80 9.38 5.36 4.54
C SER A 80 10.60 5.94 5.25
N TRP A 81 10.39 7.05 5.95
CA TRP A 81 11.40 7.66 6.81
C TRP A 81 11.10 7.27 8.24
N HIS A 82 12.15 6.88 8.95
CA HIS A 82 12.10 6.45 10.33
C HIS A 82 13.02 7.33 11.16
N ARG A 83 12.62 7.66 12.39
CA ARG A 83 13.55 8.16 13.41
C ARG A 83 13.41 7.34 14.66
N ASP A 84 14.55 6.97 15.23
CA ASP A 84 14.61 6.11 16.42
C ASP A 84 13.78 4.82 16.23
N GLY A 85 13.82 4.26 15.02
CA GLY A 85 13.05 3.08 14.62
C GLY A 85 11.54 3.30 14.38
N GLN A 86 11.02 4.52 14.59
CA GLN A 86 9.60 4.82 14.37
C GLN A 86 9.35 5.46 13.00
N PRO A 87 8.42 4.94 12.19
CA PRO A 87 8.11 5.53 10.89
C PRO A 87 7.30 6.83 11.04
N MET A 88 7.66 7.83 10.24
CA MET A 88 7.11 9.20 10.35
C MET A 88 6.60 9.79 9.06
N ARG A 89 7.09 9.29 7.92
CA ARG A 89 6.70 9.74 6.59
C ARG A 89 6.70 8.55 5.67
N TRP A 90 5.74 8.53 4.76
CA TRP A 90 5.58 7.53 3.72
C TRP A 90 5.31 8.23 2.41
N THR A 91 6.05 7.86 1.38
CA THR A 91 5.88 8.33 0.01
C THR A 91 5.76 7.12 -0.88
N VAL A 92 4.67 7.07 -1.64
CA VAL A 92 4.50 6.09 -2.71
C VAL A 92 5.30 6.56 -3.90
N GLU A 93 6.12 5.68 -4.46
CA GLU A 93 6.88 5.94 -5.69
C GLU A 93 6.40 4.98 -6.80
N ALA A 94 6.27 5.53 -8.00
CA ALA A 94 5.90 4.78 -9.21
C ALA A 94 7.13 4.62 -10.12
N CYS A 95 7.34 3.43 -10.68
CA CYS A 95 8.32 3.22 -11.73
C CYS A 95 7.68 3.55 -13.09
N ILE A 96 8.16 4.59 -13.75
CA ILE A 96 7.71 5.02 -15.07
C ILE A 96 8.95 5.10 -15.95
N GLU A 97 8.96 4.32 -17.03
CA GLU A 97 10.09 4.27 -17.99
C GLU A 97 11.45 3.91 -17.33
N GLY A 98 11.42 3.12 -16.26
CA GLY A 98 12.61 2.73 -15.50
C GLY A 98 13.06 3.75 -14.44
N GLU A 99 12.37 4.88 -14.34
CA GLU A 99 12.63 5.91 -13.33
C GLU A 99 11.61 5.87 -12.21
N TRP A 100 12.09 6.05 -10.97
CA TRP A 100 11.22 6.11 -9.80
C TRP A 100 10.79 7.55 -9.54
N ILE A 101 9.50 7.81 -9.70
CA ILE A 101 8.89 9.12 -9.53
C ILE A 101 8.10 9.14 -8.22
N GLU A 102 8.33 10.17 -7.40
CA GLU A 102 7.59 10.37 -6.17
C GLU A 102 6.13 10.75 -6.46
N GLY A 103 5.21 9.97 -5.91
CA GLY A 103 3.78 10.25 -5.91
C GLY A 103 3.36 10.98 -4.63
N ARG A 104 2.21 10.59 -4.08
CA ARG A 104 1.65 11.22 -2.87
C ARG A 104 2.44 10.85 -1.63
N THR A 105 2.60 11.83 -0.74
CA THR A 105 3.27 11.69 0.56
C THR A 105 2.27 11.87 1.70
N THR A 106 2.33 10.98 2.69
CA THR A 106 1.64 11.10 3.97
C THR A 106 2.68 11.12 5.09
N GLY A 107 2.50 11.95 6.12
CA GLY A 107 3.44 12.02 7.23
C GLY A 107 2.80 12.52 8.52
N LEU A 108 3.42 12.16 9.64
CA LEU A 108 3.05 12.65 10.96
C LEU A 108 3.49 14.12 11.12
N LEU A 109 2.64 14.94 11.74
CA LEU A 109 2.88 16.38 11.88
C LEU A 109 3.72 16.76 13.12
N PHE A 110 4.06 15.81 13.99
CA PHE A 110 4.82 16.07 15.23
C PHE A 110 5.79 14.93 15.52
N PHE A 111 7.09 15.17 15.31
CA PHE A 111 8.14 14.19 15.55
C PHE A 111 9.43 14.85 16.08
N PRO A 112 10.22 14.14 16.90
CA PRO A 112 11.44 14.69 17.50
C PRO A 112 12.48 15.03 16.44
N ILE A 113 13.01 16.27 16.47
CA ILE A 113 13.90 16.84 15.44
C ILE A 113 15.34 16.29 15.52
N ALA A 114 15.78 15.87 16.71
CA ALA A 114 17.19 15.58 17.00
C ALA A 114 17.64 14.12 16.74
N ALA A 115 16.78 13.25 16.22
CA ALA A 115 17.11 11.84 16.01
C ALA A 115 17.62 11.54 14.59
N ALA A 116 18.53 10.57 14.47
CA ALA A 116 19.03 10.07 13.20
C ALA A 116 17.86 9.60 12.32
N THR A 117 17.88 9.96 11.04
CA THR A 117 16.84 9.60 10.08
C THR A 117 17.32 8.43 9.24
N GLU A 118 16.56 7.35 9.26
CA GLU A 118 16.75 6.17 8.42
C GLU A 118 15.70 6.17 7.30
N VAL A 119 16.09 5.84 6.08
CA VAL A 119 15.16 5.70 4.96
C VAL A 119 15.10 4.23 4.55
N ARG A 120 13.88 3.68 4.50
CA ARG A 120 13.61 2.32 4.06
C ARG A 120 12.72 2.33 2.85
N THR A 121 13.10 1.57 1.83
CA THR A 121 12.29 1.35 0.64
C THR A 121 11.84 -0.11 0.63
N ARG A 122 10.52 -0.31 0.49
CA ARG A 122 9.89 -1.63 0.41
C ARG A 122 9.04 -1.71 -0.84
N ALA A 123 9.02 -2.86 -1.49
CA ALA A 123 8.31 -3.05 -2.74
C ALA A 123 7.58 -4.40 -2.70
N ASN A 124 6.36 -4.41 -3.23
CA ASN A 124 5.67 -5.64 -3.52
C ASN A 124 5.96 -6.02 -4.98
N ASP A 125 5.85 -7.31 -5.32
CA ASP A 125 6.12 -7.78 -6.68
C ASP A 125 5.19 -8.94 -7.11
N PHE A 126 3.96 -8.93 -6.58
CA PHE A 126 2.94 -9.92 -6.90
C PHE A 126 2.41 -9.78 -8.34
N ILE A 127 2.56 -8.61 -8.95
CA ILE A 127 2.15 -8.31 -10.32
C ILE A 127 3.35 -7.74 -11.06
N LYS A 128 3.62 -8.26 -12.26
CA LYS A 128 4.63 -7.73 -13.19
C LYS A 128 3.91 -6.91 -14.25
N ILE A 129 4.28 -5.64 -14.43
CA ILE A 129 3.68 -4.72 -15.42
C ILE A 129 4.73 -3.99 -16.26
#